data_AF-C8X085-F1
#
_entry.id   AF-C8X085-F1
#
_cell.length_a   1.000
_cell.length_b   1.000
_cell.length_c   1.000
_cell.angle_alpha   90.00
_cell.angle_beta   90.00
_cell.angle_gamma   90.00
#
_symmetry.space_group_name_H-M   'P 1'
#
loop_
_entity.id
_entity.type
_entity.pdbx_description
1 polymer ?
#
loop_
_entity_poly.entity_id
_entity_poly.type
_entity_poly.pdbx_seq_one_letter_code
_entity_poly.pdbx_strand_id
1 'polypeptide(L)'
;MKKQICFALACLVVVGFAVLPTLQAQMPPSNITYEAPEIMPRLGPSHFSHDSHYAHDCMTCHHMWDGFSEIKSCSAEGCHDQRGTMKMEGSTIYYAFHKKSSQASCLGCHMQLKKAGEPTGPIGCTTCHEKQD
;
A
#
# COMPACT_ATOMS: atom_id res chain seq x y z
N MET A 1 6.78 53.69 -2.69
CA MET A 1 5.86 52.70 -3.33
C MET A 1 6.60 51.61 -4.09
N LYS A 2 7.44 51.91 -5.11
CA LYS A 2 8.18 50.88 -5.89
C LYS A 2 9.03 49.92 -5.04
N LYS A 3 9.74 50.43 -4.02
CA LYS A 3 10.59 49.62 -3.12
C LYS A 3 9.81 48.68 -2.19
N GLN A 4 8.59 49.06 -1.80
CA GLN A 4 7.73 48.22 -0.95
C GLN A 4 7.00 47.14 -1.75
N ILE A 5 6.69 47.43 -3.02
CA ILE A 5 6.18 46.42 -3.97
C ILE A 5 7.25 45.35 -4.24
N CYS A 6 8.52 45.73 -4.40
CA CYS A 6 9.62 44.78 -4.56
C CYS A 6 9.85 43.91 -3.32
N PHE A 7 9.71 44.49 -2.11
CA PHE A 7 9.86 43.74 -0.86
C PHE A 7 8.70 42.75 -0.63
N ALA A 8 7.46 43.14 -0.93
CA ALA A 8 6.30 42.26 -0.83
C ALA A 8 6.38 41.08 -1.82
N LEU A 9 6.82 41.33 -3.06
CA LEU A 9 7.02 40.28 -4.07
C LEU A 9 8.15 39.32 -3.69
N ALA A 10 9.25 39.82 -3.12
CA ALA A 10 10.35 38.98 -2.64
C ALA A 10 9.91 38.05 -1.49
N CYS A 11 9.09 38.53 -0.55
CA CYS A 11 8.53 37.69 0.52
C CYS A 11 7.59 36.61 -0.03
N LEU A 12 6.78 36.91 -1.05
CA LEU A 12 5.83 35.96 -1.65
C LEU A 12 6.55 34.84 -2.43
N VAL A 13 7.68 35.15 -3.06
CA VAL A 13 8.54 34.16 -3.74
C VAL A 13 9.28 33.27 -2.72
N VAL A 14 9.77 33.83 -1.61
CA VAL A 14 10.45 33.06 -0.56
C VAL A 14 9.48 32.11 0.16
N VAL A 15 8.25 32.56 0.44
CA VAL A 15 7.21 31.68 0.98
C VAL A 15 6.88 30.60 -0.05
N GLY A 16 6.63 30.95 -1.31
CA GLY A 16 6.37 29.97 -2.37
C GLY A 16 7.44 28.88 -2.48
N PHE A 17 8.72 29.25 -2.46
CA PHE A 17 9.85 28.30 -2.54
C PHE A 17 10.01 27.43 -1.28
N ALA A 18 9.55 27.88 -0.11
CA ALA A 18 9.61 27.13 1.14
C ALA A 18 8.42 26.16 1.33
N VAL A 19 7.24 26.45 0.75
CA VAL A 19 6.06 25.56 0.85
C VAL A 19 5.92 24.56 -0.32
N LEU A 20 6.58 24.81 -1.45
CA LEU A 20 6.57 23.90 -2.60
C LEU A 20 7.20 22.51 -2.33
N PRO A 21 8.32 22.36 -1.59
CA PRO A 21 8.94 21.06 -1.38
C PRO A 21 8.10 20.12 -0.51
N THR A 22 7.24 20.66 0.36
CA THR A 22 6.33 19.85 1.20
C THR A 22 5.10 19.35 0.45
N LEU A 23 4.88 19.84 -0.79
CA LEU A 23 3.78 19.42 -1.65
C LEU A 23 4.18 18.29 -2.61
N GLN A 24 5.31 17.61 -2.36
CA GLN A 24 5.55 16.31 -2.96
C GLN A 24 4.74 15.28 -2.17
N ALA A 25 3.44 15.23 -2.43
CA ALA A 25 2.69 13.98 -2.27
C ALA A 25 3.39 12.96 -3.17
N GLN A 26 4.27 12.15 -2.57
CA GLN A 26 4.94 11.06 -3.26
C GLN A 26 3.84 10.15 -3.82
N MET A 27 3.59 10.25 -5.13
CA MET A 27 2.59 9.39 -5.77
C MET A 27 2.95 7.93 -5.46
N PRO A 28 1.99 7.10 -5.04
CA PRO A 28 2.30 5.73 -4.69
C PRO A 28 2.86 4.99 -5.92
N PRO A 29 3.75 4.02 -5.71
CA PRO A 29 4.24 3.21 -6.82
C PRO A 29 3.06 2.51 -7.49
N SER A 30 2.97 2.58 -8.83
CA SER A 30 1.82 2.01 -9.53
C SER A 30 1.69 0.51 -9.30
N ASN A 31 2.81 -0.23 -9.35
CA ASN A 31 2.85 -1.67 -9.15
C ASN A 31 3.91 -2.07 -8.12
N ILE A 32 3.60 -3.10 -7.33
CA ILE A 32 4.47 -3.73 -6.34
C ILE A 32 4.47 -5.23 -6.60
N THR A 33 5.64 -5.84 -6.61
CA THR A 33 5.80 -7.30 -6.69
C THR A 33 6.16 -7.84 -5.30
N TYR A 34 5.43 -8.87 -4.87
CA TYR A 34 5.73 -9.64 -3.67
C TYR A 34 6.19 -11.03 -4.09
N GLU A 35 7.44 -11.35 -3.75
CA GLU A 35 8.00 -12.68 -3.99
C GLU A 35 7.22 -13.76 -3.24
N ALA A 36 7.08 -14.93 -3.87
CA ALA A 36 6.50 -16.09 -3.22
C ALA A 36 7.41 -16.57 -2.07
N PRO A 37 6.82 -17.10 -1.00
CA PRO A 37 7.62 -17.70 0.06
C PRO A 37 8.24 -19.01 -0.44
N GLU A 38 9.54 -19.21 -0.19
CA GLU A 38 10.31 -20.39 -0.63
C GLU A 38 9.68 -21.74 -0.22
N ILE A 39 8.93 -21.75 0.87
CA ILE A 39 8.19 -22.91 1.38
C ILE A 39 7.06 -23.38 0.45
N MET A 40 6.69 -22.60 -0.57
CA MET A 40 5.67 -22.93 -1.57
C MET A 40 6.22 -22.73 -3.00
N PRO A 41 7.17 -23.57 -3.45
CA PRO A 41 7.94 -23.35 -4.68
C PRO A 41 7.12 -23.44 -5.97
N ARG A 42 5.87 -23.92 -5.90
CA ARG A 42 4.95 -23.98 -7.05
C ARG A 42 4.16 -22.69 -7.26
N LEU A 43 4.27 -21.73 -6.35
CA LEU A 43 3.66 -20.41 -6.45
C LEU A 43 4.73 -19.41 -6.83
N GLY A 44 4.40 -18.54 -7.78
CA GLY A 44 5.22 -17.46 -8.26
C GLY A 44 4.92 -16.14 -7.55
N PRO A 45 5.61 -15.06 -7.97
CA PRO A 45 5.37 -13.75 -7.42
C PRO A 45 3.90 -13.36 -7.53
N SER A 46 3.48 -12.48 -6.63
CA SER A 46 2.17 -11.84 -6.71
C SER A 46 2.34 -10.35 -6.96
N HIS A 47 1.40 -9.78 -7.72
CA HIS A 47 1.46 -8.39 -8.12
C HIS A 47 0.32 -7.61 -7.48
N PHE A 48 0.67 -6.45 -6.94
CA PHE A 48 -0.26 -5.47 -6.41
C PHE A 48 -0.18 -4.21 -7.26
N SER A 49 -1.33 -3.57 -7.49
CA SER A 49 -1.43 -2.33 -8.26
C SER A 49 -2.23 -1.30 -7.50
N HIS A 50 -1.64 -0.13 -7.19
CA HIS A 50 -2.41 0.98 -6.61
C HIS A 50 -3.46 1.51 -7.57
N ASP A 51 -3.20 1.43 -8.88
CA ASP A 51 -4.12 1.90 -9.93
C ASP A 51 -5.50 1.23 -9.82
N SER A 52 -5.51 -0.07 -9.52
CA SER A 52 -6.74 -0.85 -9.32
C SER A 52 -7.42 -0.63 -7.96
N HIS A 53 -6.77 0.08 -7.03
CA HIS A 53 -7.25 0.25 -5.65
C HIS A 53 -7.42 1.72 -5.22
N TYR A 54 -7.21 2.71 -6.10
CA TYR A 54 -7.39 4.13 -5.76
C TYR A 54 -8.80 4.51 -5.29
N ALA A 55 -9.81 3.68 -5.60
CA ALA A 55 -11.17 3.88 -5.11
C ALA A 55 -11.34 3.52 -3.61
N HIS A 56 -10.32 2.92 -2.98
CA HIS A 56 -10.33 2.56 -1.57
C HIS A 56 -9.56 3.56 -0.73
N ASP A 57 -9.99 3.73 0.52
CA ASP A 57 -9.29 4.56 1.49
C ASP A 57 -7.88 4.01 1.74
N CYS A 58 -6.86 4.87 1.66
CA CYS A 58 -5.45 4.50 1.85
C CYS A 58 -5.22 3.78 3.18
N MET A 59 -5.94 4.18 4.24
CA MET A 59 -5.85 3.61 5.58
C MET A 59 -6.53 2.23 5.68
N THR A 60 -7.24 1.77 4.64
CA THR A 60 -7.72 0.38 4.58
C THR A 60 -6.54 -0.59 4.62
N CYS A 61 -5.52 -0.34 3.79
CA CYS A 61 -4.31 -1.16 3.71
C CYS A 61 -3.20 -0.60 4.60
N HIS A 62 -2.99 0.72 4.57
CA HIS A 62 -2.05 1.41 5.46
C HIS A 62 -2.72 1.69 6.81
N HIS A 63 -3.19 0.64 7.47
CA HIS A 63 -4.04 0.70 8.66
C HIS A 63 -3.37 1.27 9.92
N MET A 64 -2.07 1.56 9.87
CA MET A 64 -1.31 2.25 10.91
C MET A 64 -0.85 3.66 10.48
N TRP A 65 -1.16 4.07 9.26
CA TRP A 65 -0.78 5.38 8.75
C TRP A 65 -1.71 6.45 9.34
N ASP A 66 -1.13 7.59 9.69
CA ASP A 66 -1.85 8.73 10.26
C ASP A 66 -2.37 9.71 9.20
N GLY A 67 -2.09 9.46 7.91
CA GLY A 67 -2.46 10.34 6.80
C GLY A 67 -1.43 11.43 6.50
N PHE A 68 -0.38 11.57 7.32
CA PHE A 68 0.58 12.68 7.25
C PHE A 68 2.04 12.22 7.18
N SER A 69 2.38 11.18 7.92
CA SER A 69 3.72 10.62 8.03
C SER A 69 4.13 9.86 6.78
N GLU A 70 5.40 9.49 6.68
CA GLU A 70 5.84 8.57 5.62
C GLU A 70 5.18 7.19 5.78
N ILE A 71 4.69 6.64 4.66
CA ILE A 71 4.09 5.31 4.63
C ILE A 71 5.18 4.25 4.72
N LYS A 72 5.06 3.35 5.70
CA LYS A 72 5.95 2.21 5.88
C LYS A 72 5.49 0.98 5.10
N SER A 73 6.45 0.15 4.70
CA SER A 73 6.19 -1.19 4.15
C SER A 73 5.46 -2.07 5.17
N CYS A 74 4.58 -2.95 4.69
CA CYS A 74 3.89 -3.96 5.51
C CYS A 74 4.88 -4.76 6.38
N SER A 75 6.06 -5.04 5.83
CA SER A 75 7.12 -5.84 6.45
C SER A 75 8.24 -5.01 7.09
N ALA A 76 7.98 -3.74 7.41
CA ALA A 76 8.89 -2.97 8.25
C ALA A 76 9.05 -3.65 9.61
N GLU A 77 10.20 -3.43 10.27
CA GLU A 77 10.49 -3.96 11.60
C GLU A 77 9.36 -3.63 12.59
N GLY A 78 8.88 -4.65 13.31
CA GLY A 78 7.77 -4.54 14.26
C GLY A 78 6.37 -4.52 13.64
N CYS A 79 6.24 -4.70 12.32
CA CYS A 79 4.94 -4.73 11.61
C CYS A 79 4.57 -6.18 11.24
N HIS A 80 4.53 -6.52 9.94
CA HIS A 80 4.37 -7.88 9.44
C HIS A 80 5.72 -8.45 8.95
N ASP A 81 6.71 -8.39 9.81
CA ASP A 81 8.11 -8.70 9.52
C ASP A 81 8.46 -10.19 9.57
N GLN A 82 7.57 -11.05 10.08
CA GLN A 82 7.78 -12.49 10.08
C GLN A 82 7.45 -13.10 8.71
N ARG A 83 8.50 -13.56 8.01
CA ARG A 83 8.43 -14.15 6.66
C ARG A 83 8.76 -15.64 6.68
N GLY A 84 8.56 -16.32 5.55
CA GLY A 84 8.92 -17.74 5.40
C GLY A 84 8.02 -18.72 6.16
N THR A 85 6.82 -18.28 6.56
CA THR A 85 5.85 -19.11 7.28
C THR A 85 4.43 -18.87 6.76
N MET A 86 3.61 -19.90 6.78
CA MET A 86 2.16 -19.84 6.47
C MET A 86 1.30 -19.78 7.74
N LYS A 87 1.89 -19.42 8.88
CA LYS A 87 1.15 -19.24 10.13
C LYS A 87 0.17 -18.08 10.01
N MET A 88 -1.08 -18.33 10.39
CA MET A 88 -2.18 -17.36 10.33
C MET A 88 -2.34 -16.64 11.69
N GLU A 89 -1.29 -15.98 12.16
CA GLU A 89 -1.28 -15.29 13.46
C GLU A 89 -0.19 -14.22 13.53
N GLY A 90 -0.29 -13.32 14.52
CA GLY A 90 0.78 -12.40 14.90
C GLY A 90 1.23 -11.44 13.78
N SER A 91 2.55 -11.22 13.73
CA SER A 91 3.23 -10.34 12.77
C SER A 91 3.67 -11.08 11.49
N THR A 92 3.01 -12.18 11.11
CA THR A 92 3.37 -12.86 9.86
C THR A 92 2.86 -12.11 8.64
N ILE A 93 3.68 -12.04 7.60
CA ILE A 93 3.26 -11.46 6.31
C ILE A 93 2.14 -12.30 5.66
N TYR A 94 2.15 -13.60 5.91
CA TYR A 94 1.10 -14.49 5.43
C TYR A 94 -0.27 -14.13 6.02
N TYR A 95 -0.34 -13.87 7.34
CA TYR A 95 -1.55 -13.40 8.00
C TYR A 95 -2.02 -12.05 7.46
N ALA A 96 -1.09 -11.11 7.24
CA ALA A 96 -1.38 -9.80 6.68
C ALA A 96 -2.13 -9.88 5.33
N PHE A 97 -1.71 -10.80 4.45
CA PHE A 97 -2.30 -10.92 3.11
C PHE A 97 -3.51 -11.87 3.03
N HIS A 98 -3.55 -12.91 3.87
CA HIS A 98 -4.49 -14.03 3.69
C HIS A 98 -5.60 -14.13 4.75
N LYS A 99 -5.64 -13.25 5.77
CA LYS A 99 -6.70 -13.28 6.78
C LYS A 99 -8.06 -12.93 6.18
N LYS A 100 -8.88 -13.96 5.91
CA LYS A 100 -10.20 -13.85 5.27
C LYS A 100 -11.21 -12.94 5.97
N SER A 101 -11.05 -12.72 7.27
CA SER A 101 -11.94 -11.87 8.07
C SER A 101 -11.48 -10.42 8.20
N SER A 102 -10.35 -10.04 7.59
CA SER A 102 -9.83 -8.66 7.64
C SER A 102 -10.13 -7.93 6.35
N GLN A 103 -10.63 -6.69 6.44
CA GLN A 103 -10.71 -5.78 5.31
C GLN A 103 -9.34 -5.21 4.89
N ALA A 104 -8.36 -5.24 5.80
CA ALA A 104 -6.99 -4.81 5.51
C ALA A 104 -6.14 -5.88 4.79
N SER A 105 -6.65 -7.12 4.64
CA SER A 105 -5.94 -8.17 3.91
C SER A 105 -6.44 -8.29 2.47
N CYS A 106 -5.54 -8.65 1.56
CA CYS A 106 -5.86 -8.81 0.14
C CYS A 106 -7.00 -9.83 -0.05
N LEU A 107 -6.83 -11.03 0.51
CA LEU A 107 -7.80 -12.11 0.38
C LEU A 107 -9.11 -11.78 1.10
N GLY A 108 -9.04 -11.13 2.26
CA GLY A 108 -10.21 -10.85 3.09
C GLY A 108 -11.13 -9.81 2.48
N CYS A 109 -10.61 -8.71 1.95
CA CYS A 109 -11.41 -7.72 1.22
C CYS A 109 -12.05 -8.36 -0.02
N HIS A 110 -11.26 -9.02 -0.87
CA HIS A 110 -11.77 -9.63 -2.09
C HIS A 110 -12.85 -10.70 -1.82
N MET A 111 -12.68 -11.54 -0.80
CA MET A 111 -13.70 -12.52 -0.42
C MET A 111 -15.00 -11.88 0.06
N GLN A 112 -14.92 -10.75 0.77
CA GLN A 112 -16.09 -10.04 1.26
C GLN A 112 -16.84 -9.35 0.12
N LEU A 113 -16.13 -8.70 -0.81
CA LEU A 113 -16.72 -8.14 -2.04
C LEU A 113 -17.39 -9.23 -2.88
N LYS A 114 -16.72 -10.37 -3.10
CA LYS A 114 -17.32 -11.53 -3.77
C LYS A 114 -18.61 -11.99 -3.11
N LYS A 115 -18.61 -12.08 -1.76
CA LYS A 115 -19.79 -12.50 -1.00
C LYS A 115 -20.95 -11.50 -1.12
N ALA A 116 -20.63 -10.20 -1.24
CA ALA A 116 -21.60 -9.14 -1.46
C ALA A 116 -22.12 -9.08 -2.91
N GLY A 117 -21.53 -9.83 -3.84
CA GLY A 117 -21.87 -9.76 -5.27
C GLY A 117 -21.26 -8.54 -5.98
N GLU A 118 -20.28 -7.89 -5.35
CA GLU A 118 -19.61 -6.72 -5.89
C GLU A 118 -18.42 -7.09 -6.78
N PRO A 119 -18.01 -6.21 -7.71
CA PRO A 119 -16.75 -6.35 -8.41
C PRO A 119 -15.58 -6.53 -7.43
N THR A 120 -14.69 -7.47 -7.72
CA THR A 120 -13.59 -7.83 -6.83
C THR A 120 -12.37 -8.28 -7.61
N GLY A 121 -11.21 -8.18 -6.97
CA GLY A 121 -9.96 -8.77 -7.44
C GLY A 121 -9.85 -10.29 -7.22
N PRO A 122 -8.67 -10.86 -7.51
CA PRO A 122 -8.41 -12.29 -7.49
C PRO A 122 -8.51 -12.92 -6.09
N ILE A 123 -8.95 -14.18 -6.01
CA ILE A 123 -9.16 -14.93 -4.75
C ILE A 123 -8.47 -16.30 -4.79
N GLY A 124 -8.24 -16.86 -5.97
CA GLY A 124 -7.56 -18.14 -6.12
C GLY A 124 -6.05 -17.99 -5.96
N CYS A 125 -5.40 -19.03 -5.42
CA CYS A 125 -3.96 -19.02 -5.20
C CYS A 125 -3.20 -18.66 -6.49
N THR A 126 -3.52 -19.30 -7.61
CA THR A 126 -2.85 -19.08 -8.90
C THR A 126 -3.39 -17.87 -9.69
N THR A 127 -4.30 -17.09 -9.10
CA THR A 127 -4.82 -15.84 -9.70
C THR A 127 -4.16 -14.61 -9.11
N CYS A 128 -3.61 -14.73 -7.89
CA CYS A 128 -2.73 -13.72 -7.30
C CYS A 128 -1.26 -14.09 -7.51
N HIS A 129 -0.91 -15.36 -7.31
CA HIS A 129 0.43 -15.88 -7.50
C HIS A 129 0.56 -16.48 -8.89
N GLU A 130 1.53 -16.00 -9.67
CA GLU A 130 1.80 -16.58 -10.98
C GLU A 130 2.13 -18.07 -10.85
N LYS A 131 1.84 -18.87 -11.89
CA LYS A 131 2.35 -20.25 -11.91
C LYS A 131 3.85 -20.19 -12.16
N GLN A 132 4.61 -20.99 -11.42
CA GLN A 132 6.00 -21.28 -11.78
C GLN A 132 6.00 -22.57 -12.61
N ASP A 133 6.67 -22.53 -13.75
CA ASP A 133 6.85 -23.67 -14.67
C ASP A 133 7.88 -24.68 -14.15
#